data_AF-A0A534RTF3-F1
#
_entry.id   AF-A0A534RTF3-F1
#
_cell.length_a   1.000
_cell.length_b   1.000
_cell.length_c   1.000
_cell.angle_alpha   90.00
_cell.angle_beta   90.00
_cell.angle_gamma   90.00
#
_symmetry.space_group_name_H-M   'P 1'
#
loop_
_entity.id
_entity.type
_entity.pdbx_description
1 polymer ?
#
loop_
_entity_poly.entity_id
_entity_poly.type
_entity_poly.pdbx_seq_one_letter_code
_entity_poly.pdbx_strand_id
1 'polypeptide(L)'
;MTRGLSDQLLSQLSECVTSQLGLHFPQARWRDLERGIRSAAREFGTPDAESCARWLLSAPLTKNQIEILASELTVGETYFFREPRSFAILGERILPELLRVRQGAERR
;
A
#
# COMPACT_ATOMS: atom_id res chain seq x y z
N MET A 1 -12.24 24.13 -11.77
CA MET A 1 -11.22 23.37 -12.51
C MET A 1 -10.05 23.13 -11.57
N THR A 2 -9.96 21.97 -10.94
CA THR A 2 -8.82 21.62 -10.07
C THR A 2 -7.61 21.43 -10.98
N ARG A 3 -6.62 22.32 -10.92
CA ARG A 3 -5.34 22.11 -11.61
C ARG A 3 -4.74 20.82 -11.06
N GLY A 4 -4.32 19.92 -11.96
CA GLY A 4 -3.59 18.72 -11.57
C GLY A 4 -2.20 19.08 -11.06
N LEU A 5 -1.56 18.15 -10.35
CA LEU A 5 -0.18 18.34 -9.88
C LEU A 5 0.76 18.40 -11.10
N SER A 6 1.88 19.10 -10.97
CA SER A 6 2.89 19.13 -12.03
C SER A 6 3.58 17.77 -12.16
N ASP A 7 3.99 17.42 -13.38
CA ASP A 7 4.73 16.20 -13.69
C ASP A 7 6.01 16.06 -12.83
N GLN A 8 6.70 17.17 -12.58
CA GLN A 8 7.87 17.19 -11.69
C GLN A 8 7.50 16.77 -10.26
N LEU A 9 6.41 17.31 -9.72
CA LEU A 9 5.97 16.99 -8.36
C LEU A 9 5.48 15.55 -8.26
N LEU A 10 4.79 15.06 -9.28
CA LEU A 10 4.34 13.66 -9.37
C LEU A 10 5.51 12.68 -9.47
N SER A 11 6.55 13.02 -10.24
CA SER A 11 7.77 12.21 -10.30
C SER A 11 8.43 12.11 -8.92
N GLN A 12 8.64 13.24 -8.25
CA GLN A 12 9.25 13.28 -6.91
C GLN A 12 8.42 12.54 -5.86
N LEU A 13 7.09 12.68 -5.91
CA LEU A 13 6.19 11.92 -5.06
C LEU A 13 6.27 10.42 -5.33
N SER A 14 6.30 10.00 -6.60
CA SER A 14 6.44 8.58 -6.95
C SER A 14 7.73 8.00 -6.40
N GLU A 15 8.85 8.73 -6.50
CA GLU A 15 10.14 8.32 -5.93
C GLU A 15 10.06 8.23 -4.39
N CYS A 16 9.52 9.25 -3.74
CA CYS A 16 9.34 9.27 -2.29
C CYS A 16 8.49 8.07 -1.81
N VAL A 17 7.32 7.88 -2.40
CA VAL A 17 6.40 6.77 -2.08
C VAL A 17 7.04 5.42 -2.37
N THR A 18 7.78 5.28 -3.46
CA THR A 18 8.53 4.04 -3.76
C THR A 18 9.55 3.76 -2.67
N SER A 19 10.30 4.78 -2.21
CA SER A 19 11.33 4.61 -1.18
C SER A 19 10.78 4.26 0.21
N GLN A 20 9.60 4.78 0.57
CA GLN A 20 9.02 4.62 1.90
C GLN A 20 8.05 3.43 2.00
N LEU A 21 7.33 3.13 0.93
CA LEU A 21 6.23 2.15 0.90
C LEU A 21 6.46 1.00 -0.09
N GLY A 22 7.47 1.09 -0.97
CA GLY A 22 7.68 0.12 -2.05
C GLY A 22 6.66 0.19 -3.18
N LEU A 23 5.76 1.19 -3.17
CA LEU A 23 4.73 1.37 -4.18
C LEU A 23 5.25 2.22 -5.34
N HIS A 24 5.42 1.60 -6.50
CA HIS A 24 5.89 2.29 -7.71
C HIS A 24 4.73 2.81 -8.56
N PHE A 25 4.74 4.11 -8.85
CA PHE A 25 3.73 4.80 -9.68
C PHE A 25 4.36 5.32 -10.98
N PRO A 26 4.44 4.49 -12.04
CA PRO A 26 4.92 4.96 -13.35
C PRO A 26 4.00 6.06 -13.88
N GLN A 27 4.47 6.84 -14.86
CA GLN A 27 3.72 7.99 -15.41
C GLN A 27 2.27 7.66 -15.82
N ALA A 28 2.04 6.47 -16.39
CA ALA A 28 0.70 5.99 -16.75
C ALA A 28 -0.28 5.90 -15.55
N ARG A 29 0.25 5.78 -14.32
CA ARG A 29 -0.49 5.70 -13.05
C ARG A 29 -0.42 6.98 -12.21
N TRP A 30 0.14 8.08 -12.70
CA TRP A 30 0.18 9.33 -11.94
C TRP A 30 -1.20 9.89 -11.58
N ARG A 31 -2.22 9.58 -12.38
CA ARG A 31 -3.61 9.90 -12.02
C ARG A 31 -4.08 9.17 -10.77
N ASP A 32 -3.59 7.94 -10.53
CA ASP A 32 -3.87 7.21 -9.29
C ASP A 32 -3.11 7.80 -8.12
N LEU A 33 -1.83 8.13 -8.31
CA LEU A 33 -1.01 8.78 -7.30
C LEU A 33 -1.63 10.12 -6.87
N GLU A 34 -1.98 10.99 -7.82
CA GLU A 34 -2.62 12.27 -7.52
C GLU A 34 -3.94 12.08 -6.75
N ARG A 35 -4.74 11.09 -7.14
CA ARG A 35 -6.00 10.79 -6.45
C ARG A 35 -5.75 10.38 -5.00
N GLY A 36 -4.79 9.49 -4.75
CA GLY A 36 -4.43 9.08 -3.39
C GLY A 36 -3.86 10.22 -2.56
N ILE A 37 -2.98 11.06 -3.12
CA ILE A 37 -2.47 12.26 -2.44
C ILE A 37 -3.59 13.24 -2.11
N ARG A 38 -4.59 13.38 -2.99
CA ARG A 38 -5.77 14.21 -2.72
C ARG A 38 -6.63 13.65 -1.59
N SER A 39 -6.77 12.34 -1.48
CA SER A 39 -7.46 11.73 -0.34
C SER A 39 -6.66 11.92 0.96
N ALA A 40 -5.36 11.62 0.94
CA ALA A 40 -4.46 11.82 2.07
C ALA A 40 -4.43 13.30 2.53
N ALA A 41 -4.50 14.26 1.59
CA ALA A 41 -4.57 15.68 1.90
C ALA A 41 -5.74 16.03 2.84
N ARG A 42 -6.89 15.35 2.68
CA ARG A 42 -8.06 15.53 3.54
C ARG A 42 -7.83 14.98 4.93
N GLU A 43 -7.17 13.83 5.03
CA GLU A 43 -6.84 13.21 6.32
C GLU A 43 -5.78 14.01 7.09
N PHE A 44 -4.80 14.56 6.38
CA PHE A 44 -3.80 15.47 6.96
C PHE A 44 -4.34 16.87 7.29
N GLY A 45 -5.55 17.22 6.84
CA GLY A 45 -6.11 18.57 7.02
C GLY A 45 -5.42 19.66 6.19
N THR A 46 -4.71 19.27 5.12
CA THR A 46 -4.08 20.22 4.19
C THR A 46 -5.10 20.78 3.20
N PRO A 47 -4.93 22.03 2.71
CA PRO A 47 -5.95 22.70 1.91
C PRO A 47 -6.19 22.06 0.54
N ASP A 48 -5.15 21.49 -0.06
CA ASP A 48 -5.21 20.85 -1.37
C ASP A 48 -4.07 19.84 -1.56
N ALA A 49 -4.16 19.07 -2.65
CA ALA A 49 -3.18 18.04 -3.00
C ALA A 49 -1.79 18.60 -3.27
N GLU A 50 -1.66 19.83 -3.78
CA GLU A 50 -0.37 20.43 -4.11
C GLU A 50 0.39 20.83 -2.84
N SER A 51 -0.32 21.45 -1.90
CA SER A 51 0.19 21.82 -0.57
C SER A 51 0.58 20.56 0.21
N CYS A 52 -0.25 19.51 0.17
CA CYS A 52 0.05 18.20 0.74
C CYS A 52 1.33 17.61 0.15
N ALA A 53 1.42 17.55 -1.18
CA ALA A 53 2.57 17.01 -1.89
C ALA A 53 3.88 17.72 -1.54
N ARG A 54 3.87 19.07 -1.55
CA ARG A 54 5.05 19.87 -1.19
C ARG A 54 5.45 19.65 0.26
N TRP A 55 4.47 19.57 1.17
CA TRP A 55 4.72 19.28 2.58
C TRP A 55 5.34 17.90 2.81
N LEU A 56 4.79 16.85 2.18
CA LEU A 56 5.32 15.49 2.25
C LEU A 56 6.76 15.39 1.71
N LEU A 57 7.12 16.22 0.73
CA LEU A 57 8.48 16.25 0.15
C LEU A 57 9.44 17.18 0.89
N SER A 58 8.96 17.99 1.83
CA SER A 58 9.79 19.01 2.51
C SER A 58 10.72 18.47 3.59
N ALA A 59 10.41 17.28 4.12
CA ALA A 59 11.16 16.63 5.19
C ALA A 59 10.94 15.10 5.14
N PRO A 60 11.79 14.30 5.80
CA PRO A 60 11.55 12.87 5.95
C PRO A 60 10.17 12.58 6.55
N LEU A 61 9.49 11.58 6.01
CA LEU A 61 8.15 11.21 6.49
C LEU A 61 8.21 10.60 7.89
N THR A 62 7.28 11.01 8.72
CA THR A 62 6.98 10.38 9.99
C THR A 62 6.23 9.07 9.78
N LYS A 63 6.28 8.18 10.78
CA LYS A 63 5.54 6.91 10.77
C LYS A 63 4.05 7.10 10.49
N ASN A 64 3.41 8.09 11.14
CA ASN A 64 1.98 8.37 10.96
C ASN A 64 1.66 8.82 9.53
N GLN A 65 2.52 9.63 8.90
CA GLN A 65 2.34 10.01 7.50
C GLN A 65 2.46 8.81 6.56
N ILE A 66 3.40 7.90 6.83
CA ILE A 66 3.56 6.66 6.06
C ILE A 66 2.31 5.79 6.19
N GLU A 67 1.75 5.64 7.39
CA GLU A 67 0.54 4.84 7.64
C GLU A 67 -0.68 5.41 6.90
N ILE A 68 -0.88 6.73 6.95
CA ILE A 68 -1.95 7.42 6.21
C ILE A 68 -1.78 7.24 4.70
N LEU A 69 -0.56 7.46 4.18
CA LEU A 69 -0.28 7.24 2.77
C LEU A 69 -0.50 5.79 2.35
N ALA A 70 -0.14 4.82 3.20
CA ALA A 70 -0.39 3.40 2.92
C ALA A 70 -1.89 3.12 2.81
N SER A 71 -2.71 3.67 3.70
CA SER A 71 -4.18 3.54 3.66
C SER A 71 -4.77 4.08 2.35
N GLU A 72 -4.29 5.25 1.90
CA GLU A 72 -4.86 5.95 0.74
C GLU A 72 -4.30 5.52 -0.62
N LEU A 73 -3.10 4.92 -0.66
CA LEU A 73 -2.42 4.54 -1.90
C LEU A 73 -2.49 3.04 -2.21
N THR A 74 -2.86 2.20 -1.24
CA THR A 74 -3.00 0.75 -1.46
C THR A 74 -4.42 0.37 -1.86
N VAL A 75 -4.54 -0.79 -2.51
CA VAL A 75 -5.83 -1.39 -2.88
C VAL A 75 -6.16 -2.44 -1.81
N GLY A 76 -7.05 -2.07 -0.88
CA GLY A 76 -7.41 -2.89 0.29
C GLY A 76 -8.47 -3.95 0.01
N GLU A 77 -9.07 -3.95 -1.17
CA GLU A 77 -10.18 -4.85 -1.51
C GLU A 77 -9.74 -6.32 -1.54
N THR A 78 -10.49 -7.12 -0.80
CA THR A 78 -10.31 -8.57 -0.71
C THR A 78 -11.66 -9.26 -0.56
N TYR A 79 -11.68 -10.59 -0.71
CA TYR A 79 -12.87 -11.41 -0.60
C TYR A 79 -12.54 -12.80 -0.04
N PHE A 80 -13.54 -13.45 0.58
CA PHE A 80 -13.38 -14.81 1.11
C PHE A 80 -13.02 -15.78 -0.01
N PHE A 81 -12.08 -16.67 0.28
CA PHE A 81 -11.58 -17.65 -0.69
C PHE A 81 -11.09 -17.01 -2.00
N ARG A 82 -10.37 -15.88 -1.91
CA ARG A 82 -9.85 -15.13 -3.06
C ARG A 82 -9.09 -15.99 -4.08
N GLU A 83 -8.33 -16.95 -3.57
CA GLU A 83 -7.62 -17.94 -4.36
C GLU A 83 -7.97 -19.34 -3.79
N PRO A 84 -9.04 -19.99 -4.28
CA PRO A 84 -9.56 -21.22 -3.69
C PRO A 84 -8.55 -22.38 -3.69
N ARG A 85 -7.64 -22.43 -4.67
CA ARG A 85 -6.67 -23.51 -4.80
C ARG A 85 -5.66 -23.52 -3.65
N SER A 86 -5.26 -22.34 -3.16
CA SER A 86 -4.39 -22.19 -1.99
C SER A 86 -5.03 -22.79 -0.76
N PHE A 87 -6.35 -22.60 -0.57
CA PHE A 87 -7.09 -23.20 0.53
C PHE A 87 -7.20 -24.73 0.39
N ALA A 88 -7.42 -25.24 -0.84
CA ALA A 88 -7.43 -26.68 -1.09
C ALA A 88 -6.06 -27.31 -0.75
N ILE A 89 -4.96 -26.73 -1.23
CA ILE A 89 -3.60 -27.20 -0.92
C ILE A 89 -3.32 -27.12 0.58
N LEU A 90 -3.74 -26.03 1.23
CA LEU A 90 -3.61 -25.87 2.68
C LEU A 90 -4.32 -27.01 3.42
N GLY A 91 -5.58 -27.29 3.08
CA GLY A 91 -6.40 -28.31 3.74
C GLY A 91 -6.01 -29.75 3.44
N GLU A 92 -5.68 -30.06 2.19
CA GLU A 92 -5.51 -31.44 1.73
C GLU A 92 -4.04 -31.90 1.80
N ARG A 93 -3.08 -30.97 1.81
CA ARG A 93 -1.65 -31.32 1.77
C ARG A 93 -0.87 -30.78 2.96
N ILE A 94 -0.94 -29.46 3.20
CA ILE A 94 -0.08 -28.81 4.20
C ILE A 94 -0.50 -29.19 5.62
N LEU A 95 -1.78 -29.01 5.97
CA LEU A 95 -2.27 -29.30 7.33
C LEU A 95 -2.08 -30.77 7.72
N PRO A 96 -2.42 -31.78 6.89
CA PRO A 96 -2.18 -33.18 7.22
C PRO A 96 -0.70 -33.50 7.48
N GLU A 97 0.21 -32.92 6.70
CA GLU A 97 1.65 -33.14 6.86
C GLU A 97 2.15 -32.58 8.20
N LEU A 98 1.75 -31.35 8.53
CA LEU A 98 2.11 -30.71 9.81
C LEU A 98 1.60 -31.51 11.02
N LEU A 99 0.37 -32.02 10.95
CA LEU A 99 -0.19 -32.86 12.02
C LEU A 99 0.61 -34.15 12.21
N ARG A 100 1.02 -34.81 11.11
CA ARG A 100 1.84 -36.02 11.16
C ARG A 100 3.20 -35.75 11.82
N VAL A 101 3.86 -34.65 11.47
CA VAL A 101 5.15 -34.25 12.07
C VAL A 101 5.01 -34.04 13.57
N ARG A 102 3.96 -33.33 14.00
CA ARG A 102 3.72 -33.05 15.42
C ARG A 102 3.47 -34.33 16.23
N GLN A 103 2.64 -35.24 15.74
CA GLN A 103 2.38 -36.52 16.42
C GLN A 103 3.63 -37.40 16.54
N GLY A 104 4.54 -37.33 15.56
CA GLY A 104 5.82 -38.05 15.61
C GLY A 104 6.87 -37.42 16.52
N ALA A 105 6.66 -36.16 16.96
CA ALA A 105 7.48 -35.47 17.94
C ALA A 105 6.96 -35.66 19.37
N GLU A 106 5.64 -35.70 19.57
CA GLU A 106 5.01 -35.96 20.88
C GLU A 106 5.12 -37.42 21.35
N ARG A 107 5.42 -38.36 20.43
CA ARG A 107 5.64 -39.78 20.73
C ARG A 107 7.11 -40.16 20.99
N ARG A 108 8.02 -39.18 21.06
CA ARG A 108 9.46 -39.37 21.32
C ARG A 108 9.87 -38.79 22.66
#